data_AF-A0A2E7VY22-F1
#
_entry.id   AF-A0A2E7VY22-F1
#
_cell.length_a   1.000
_cell.length_b   1.000
_cell.length_c   1.000
_cell.angle_alpha   90.00
_cell.angle_beta   90.00
_cell.angle_gamma   90.00
#
_symmetry.space_group_name_H-M   'P 1'
#
loop_
_entity.id
_entity.type
_entity.pdbx_description
1 polymer ?
#
loop_
_entity_poly.entity_id
_entity_poly.type
_entity_poly.pdbx_seq_one_letter_code
_entity_poly.pdbx_strand_id
1 'polypeptide(L)'
;MKKIIYIFTIFLLLSCSESSNSTEQTKNLVIDSNNIIQDKQSEEAKISKNIIQDKQSEDAEVSTPNQYLAKMLSGTCNLDSQNYKVSCFTKPTNKDSVLKWKYDSRWWGDDNFEFDLHTPIQSETIITLEECIENSCNEIEIILDTSHLVKDSKNMSSTKVLKNDNSVMTNQMHSSEPKNKGDNSSFNLDKKNKDGSPLKLPQIVYNYKNSWGRYCEGSGPVLFANSPMYMDDIAFLTPYGQVVGAHITPIDHMYFEPLDRSLGPDIYEVRAIQDGIIYDIGKREIFTDTGVKKDFADWRLDIAHNCTFTSYFDLMTSVIPEIEKAYEDKKAGLGFNGLKIKAGQLLGYVGAQTLDFGVYDYEIVLPGFITPDLYDYEYWKVHTVDPFKYFPDEISEKLLIKMIRTIEPRAGKIDYDVDGTLSGNWFEQGTNGYAGKNLKNYWIGHLSIAPHEINPSYWRVGIGHLSVDDNIFLIKGNTDPIHITVNSGVVIYELYHSRMYKNDYNIEWWKEPKKEKDVYGVQYLGDSKGIIMFQMIENRLLKSEVFIGKSKTDNVDFTSNAKLYVR
;
A
#
# COMPACT_ATOMS: atom_id res chain seq x y z
N MET A 1 -9.18 62.36 1.60
CA MET A 1 -10.56 62.37 1.08
C MET A 1 -10.64 63.24 -0.18
N LYS A 2 -10.57 62.64 -1.37
CA LYS A 2 -10.72 63.30 -2.70
C LYS A 2 -10.87 62.22 -3.79
N LYS A 3 -11.81 62.43 -4.72
CA LYS A 3 -11.86 62.05 -6.17
C LYS A 3 -11.54 60.59 -6.61
N ILE A 4 -12.32 59.87 -7.43
CA ILE A 4 -13.00 60.13 -8.74
C ILE A 4 -12.13 59.72 -9.99
N ILE A 5 -12.58 58.63 -10.68
CA ILE A 5 -12.62 58.38 -12.17
C ILE A 5 -11.45 57.75 -12.99
N TYR A 6 -11.87 56.95 -14.02
CA TYR A 6 -11.21 56.34 -15.24
C TYR A 6 -10.08 55.28 -15.03
N ILE A 7 -9.99 54.13 -15.73
CA ILE A 7 -10.13 53.67 -17.15
C ILE A 7 -9.00 54.16 -18.09
N PHE A 8 -8.24 53.22 -18.68
CA PHE A 8 -7.75 53.06 -20.08
C PHE A 8 -6.55 52.07 -20.05
N THR A 9 -6.57 50.86 -20.66
CA THR A 9 -6.46 50.46 -22.09
C THR A 9 -5.02 50.28 -22.61
N ILE A 10 -4.66 49.01 -22.85
CA ILE A 10 -3.80 48.42 -23.92
C ILE A 10 -2.73 49.30 -24.59
N PHE A 11 -1.47 48.81 -24.63
CA PHE A 11 -0.69 48.70 -25.88
C PHE A 11 0.36 47.57 -25.82
N LEU A 12 0.71 47.04 -26.99
CA LEU A 12 1.59 45.90 -27.24
C LEU A 12 2.54 46.29 -28.39
N LEU A 13 3.85 45.97 -28.33
CA LEU A 13 4.73 45.62 -29.48
C LEU A 13 6.25 45.64 -29.16
N LEU A 14 6.99 44.94 -30.01
CA LEU A 14 8.42 44.58 -30.00
C LEU A 14 9.42 45.75 -30.08
N SER A 15 10.66 45.51 -29.61
CA SER A 15 11.88 45.68 -30.42
C SER A 15 13.09 44.94 -29.84
N CYS A 16 14.08 44.61 -30.69
CA CYS A 16 15.25 43.78 -30.38
C CYS A 16 16.51 44.57 -29.96
N SER A 17 17.60 43.79 -29.79
CA SER A 17 19.02 44.07 -30.10
C SER A 17 19.94 44.78 -29.09
N GLU A 18 21.01 44.02 -28.79
CA GLU A 18 22.42 44.40 -28.75
C GLU A 18 23.16 44.77 -27.44
N SER A 19 24.30 44.09 -27.36
CA SER A 19 25.39 44.04 -26.40
C SER A 19 26.22 45.32 -26.25
N SER A 20 26.88 45.47 -25.09
CA SER A 20 28.31 45.82 -25.05
C SER A 20 28.97 45.46 -23.71
N ASN A 21 30.20 44.94 -23.77
CA ASN A 21 31.09 44.74 -22.62
C ASN A 21 31.53 46.06 -21.97
N SER A 22 31.81 46.03 -20.66
CA SER A 22 32.98 46.72 -20.10
C SER A 22 33.49 46.04 -18.82
N THR A 23 34.71 45.50 -18.90
CA THR A 23 35.55 45.14 -17.75
C THR A 23 36.15 46.38 -17.11
N GLU A 24 36.32 46.39 -15.79
CA GLU A 24 37.44 47.12 -15.18
C GLU A 24 38.01 46.37 -13.97
N GLN A 25 39.35 46.29 -13.92
CA GLN A 25 40.12 45.67 -12.85
C GLN A 25 40.67 46.73 -11.89
N THR A 26 41.03 46.32 -10.67
CA THR A 26 42.13 46.76 -9.78
C THR A 26 41.66 46.80 -8.31
N LYS A 27 42.47 46.51 -7.29
CA LYS A 27 43.88 46.08 -7.21
C LYS A 27 44.11 45.28 -5.91
N ASN A 28 45.10 44.40 -5.90
CA ASN A 28 45.55 43.68 -4.69
C ASN A 28 46.23 44.62 -3.69
N LEU A 29 46.16 44.27 -2.41
CA LEU A 29 47.20 44.57 -1.43
C LEU A 29 47.33 43.42 -0.43
N VAL A 30 48.50 42.79 -0.42
CA VAL A 30 48.93 41.73 0.50
C VAL A 30 49.74 42.40 1.63
N ILE A 31 49.65 41.88 2.86
CA ILE A 31 50.75 41.79 3.83
C ILE A 31 50.42 40.69 4.84
N ASP A 32 51.46 39.96 5.23
CA ASP A 32 51.45 38.76 6.08
C ASP A 32 52.28 39.03 7.35
N SER A 33 51.95 38.43 8.50
CA SER A 33 52.72 38.51 9.76
C SER A 33 52.28 37.48 10.81
N ASN A 34 53.19 36.59 11.23
CA ASN A 34 53.04 35.74 12.42
C ASN A 34 53.58 36.42 13.70
N ASN A 35 52.94 36.18 14.86
CA ASN A 35 53.54 35.67 16.12
C ASN A 35 52.94 36.20 17.47
N ILE A 36 52.52 35.22 18.31
CA ILE A 36 52.80 35.02 19.75
C ILE A 36 52.65 36.19 20.76
N ILE A 37 51.79 36.02 21.80
CA ILE A 37 52.13 35.94 23.25
C ILE A 37 50.84 35.94 24.14
N GLN A 38 50.95 35.20 25.25
CA GLN A 38 50.06 34.94 26.41
C GLN A 38 49.38 36.22 27.00
N ASP A 39 48.36 36.19 27.89
CA ASP A 39 48.22 35.38 29.11
C ASP A 39 46.90 35.67 29.90
N LYS A 40 46.67 34.92 31.00
CA LYS A 40 45.63 35.03 32.08
C LYS A 40 44.23 34.48 31.77
N GLN A 41 43.64 33.51 32.51
CA GLN A 41 43.39 33.36 33.97
C GLN A 41 42.39 34.40 34.52
N SER A 42 41.38 34.08 35.35
CA SER A 42 41.03 32.84 36.07
C SER A 42 39.54 32.83 36.55
N GLU A 43 39.17 31.68 37.16
CA GLU A 43 38.12 31.44 38.18
C GLU A 43 36.71 31.03 37.68
N GLU A 44 36.00 30.09 38.32
CA GLU A 44 36.12 29.54 39.70
C GLU A 44 36.18 28.00 39.77
N ALA A 45 36.88 27.47 40.79
CA ALA A 45 36.75 26.07 41.24
C ALA A 45 37.17 25.89 42.71
N LYS A 46 36.32 25.22 43.51
CA LYS A 46 36.54 24.46 44.77
C LYS A 46 35.14 24.09 45.31
N ILE A 47 34.87 22.92 45.89
CA ILE A 47 35.30 22.32 47.19
C ILE A 47 34.86 20.83 47.10
N SER A 48 35.51 19.76 47.60
CA SER A 48 36.79 19.52 48.31
C SER A 48 37.27 18.08 48.03
N LYS A 49 38.56 17.78 48.30
CA LYS A 49 39.15 16.42 48.32
C LYS A 49 39.15 15.77 49.72
N ASN A 50 39.57 14.48 49.76
CA ASN A 50 40.26 13.69 50.82
C ASN A 50 39.40 12.57 51.45
N ILE A 51 39.86 11.38 51.90
CA ILE A 51 41.15 10.60 51.96
C ILE A 51 40.80 9.16 52.48
N ILE A 52 41.47 8.00 52.26
CA ILE A 52 42.46 7.50 51.27
C ILE A 52 42.63 5.94 51.42
N GLN A 53 42.87 5.17 50.33
CA GLN A 53 43.48 3.80 50.24
C GLN A 53 42.84 2.59 51.00
N ASP A 54 43.00 1.31 50.62
CA ASP A 54 43.63 0.58 49.48
C ASP A 54 42.94 -0.82 49.40
N LYS A 55 42.94 -1.64 48.33
CA LYS A 55 44.05 -2.03 47.44
C LYS A 55 43.54 -2.87 46.23
N GLN A 56 44.15 -2.69 45.04
CA GLN A 56 44.23 -3.63 43.88
C GLN A 56 42.91 -4.13 43.20
N SER A 57 42.80 -4.25 41.87
CA SER A 57 43.77 -4.06 40.77
C SER A 57 43.09 -3.69 39.43
N GLU A 58 43.70 -2.73 38.74
CA GLU A 58 43.88 -2.53 37.27
C GLU A 58 42.80 -2.92 36.22
N ASP A 59 42.58 -1.94 35.34
CA ASP A 59 42.31 -2.00 33.90
C ASP A 59 40.93 -2.46 33.38
N ALA A 60 40.06 -1.46 33.20
CA ALA A 60 38.91 -1.51 32.31
C ALA A 60 39.26 -0.98 30.91
N GLU A 61 39.68 -1.87 30.00
CA GLU A 61 39.58 -1.60 28.56
C GLU A 61 38.12 -1.76 28.10
N VAL A 62 37.61 -0.75 27.37
CA VAL A 62 36.31 -0.82 26.70
C VAL A 62 36.42 -1.81 25.54
N SER A 63 35.83 -2.99 25.70
CA SER A 63 35.78 -4.04 24.68
C SER A 63 34.35 -4.35 24.24
N THR A 64 34.22 -4.72 22.97
CA THR A 64 32.97 -5.04 22.28
C THR A 64 32.27 -6.29 22.84
N PRO A 65 30.94 -6.43 22.67
CA PRO A 65 30.22 -7.64 23.07
C PRO A 65 30.53 -8.81 22.11
N ASN A 66 31.67 -9.46 22.32
CA ASN A 66 32.02 -10.72 21.65
C ASN A 66 31.26 -11.89 22.31
N GLN A 67 30.68 -12.76 21.48
CA GLN A 67 29.93 -13.95 21.92
C GLN A 67 30.77 -14.85 22.85
N TYR A 68 30.24 -15.13 24.05
CA TYR A 68 30.73 -16.22 24.89
C TYR A 68 30.00 -17.52 24.55
N LEU A 69 30.67 -18.43 23.87
CA LEU A 69 30.13 -19.75 23.52
C LEU A 69 29.84 -20.61 24.76
N ALA A 70 28.74 -21.35 24.74
CA ALA A 70 28.38 -22.31 25.77
C ALA A 70 28.90 -23.72 25.46
N LYS A 71 29.06 -24.56 26.49
CA LYS A 71 29.46 -25.97 26.33
C LYS A 71 28.35 -26.87 25.78
N MET A 72 27.10 -26.41 25.88
CA MET A 72 25.87 -27.05 25.39
C MET A 72 24.89 -25.93 25.07
N LEU A 73 24.03 -26.13 24.07
CA LEU A 73 23.01 -25.15 23.67
C LEU A 73 22.12 -24.81 24.87
N SER A 74 21.96 -23.51 25.13
CA SER A 74 21.05 -23.03 26.18
C SER A 74 20.42 -21.70 25.79
N GLY A 75 19.11 -21.60 26.07
CA GLY A 75 18.35 -20.36 25.97
C GLY A 75 17.69 -20.03 27.30
N THR A 76 17.31 -18.77 27.48
CA THR A 76 16.55 -18.29 28.65
C THR A 76 15.58 -17.22 28.18
N CYS A 77 14.31 -17.38 28.54
CA CYS A 77 13.22 -16.48 28.17
C CYS A 77 12.64 -15.81 29.42
N ASN A 78 12.33 -14.52 29.31
CA ASN A 78 11.69 -13.71 30.34
C ASN A 78 10.31 -13.23 29.85
N LEU A 79 9.33 -13.18 30.76
CA LEU A 79 7.98 -12.73 30.50
C LEU A 79 7.72 -11.33 31.08
N ASP A 80 7.47 -10.35 30.23
CA ASP A 80 6.75 -9.13 30.62
C ASP A 80 5.24 -9.40 30.66
N SER A 81 4.75 -9.63 31.87
CA SER A 81 3.33 -9.93 32.13
C SER A 81 2.40 -8.74 31.98
N GLN A 82 2.91 -7.51 31.88
CA GLN A 82 2.09 -6.30 31.72
C GLN A 82 1.84 -6.01 30.24
N ASN A 83 2.87 -6.21 29.41
CA ASN A 83 2.80 -5.99 27.96
C ASN A 83 2.55 -7.30 27.16
N TYR A 84 2.38 -8.44 27.85
CA TYR A 84 2.22 -9.77 27.26
C TYR A 84 3.40 -10.20 26.37
N LYS A 85 4.60 -9.66 26.61
CA LYS A 85 5.77 -9.85 25.74
C LYS A 85 6.75 -10.87 26.34
N VAL A 86 7.36 -11.68 25.49
CA VAL A 86 8.44 -12.60 25.84
C VAL A 86 9.72 -12.18 25.13
N SER A 87 10.82 -12.12 25.87
CA SER A 87 12.17 -11.87 25.34
C SER A 87 13.10 -13.02 25.70
N CYS A 88 13.73 -13.62 24.70
CA CYS A 88 14.60 -14.79 24.81
C CYS A 88 16.03 -14.49 24.35
N PHE A 89 16.99 -15.01 25.11
CA PHE A 89 18.42 -14.91 24.84
C PHE A 89 19.03 -16.31 24.74
N THR A 90 19.99 -16.50 23.84
CA THR A 90 20.71 -17.76 23.63
C THR A 90 22.21 -17.60 23.89
N LYS A 91 22.87 -18.72 24.19
CA LYS A 91 24.32 -18.86 24.11
C LYS A 91 24.64 -20.00 23.14
N PRO A 92 25.08 -19.71 21.90
CA PRO A 92 25.41 -20.74 20.92
C PRO A 92 26.63 -21.55 21.37
N THR A 93 26.77 -22.76 20.82
CA THR A 93 27.93 -23.63 21.07
C THR A 93 29.08 -23.40 20.08
N ASN A 94 28.81 -22.78 18.93
CA ASN A 94 29.80 -22.45 17.90
C ASN A 94 29.60 -21.00 17.36
N LYS A 95 30.62 -20.45 16.70
CA LYS A 95 30.56 -19.11 16.08
C LYS A 95 29.84 -19.11 14.73
N ASP A 96 29.90 -20.24 14.03
CA ASP A 96 29.26 -20.43 12.71
C ASP A 96 27.84 -21.03 12.84
N SER A 97 27.25 -20.96 14.04
CA SER A 97 25.92 -21.47 14.34
C SER A 97 24.82 -20.64 13.68
N VAL A 98 23.93 -21.28 12.93
CA VAL A 98 22.67 -20.69 12.49
C VAL A 98 21.59 -21.01 13.52
N LEU A 99 21.08 -19.97 14.18
CA LEU A 99 20.07 -20.08 15.23
C LEU A 99 18.67 -19.88 14.64
N LYS A 100 17.70 -20.70 15.06
CA LYS A 100 16.28 -20.48 14.77
C LYS A 100 15.45 -20.64 16.03
N TRP A 101 14.53 -19.71 16.24
CA TRP A 101 13.55 -19.76 17.32
C TRP A 101 12.17 -20.10 16.79
N LYS A 102 11.35 -20.79 17.59
CA LYS A 102 9.97 -21.09 17.25
C LYS A 102 9.04 -20.95 18.45
N TYR A 103 7.89 -20.35 18.18
CA TYR A 103 6.75 -20.23 19.06
C TYR A 103 5.49 -20.31 18.19
N ASP A 104 4.49 -21.07 18.65
CA ASP A 104 3.18 -21.19 17.98
C ASP A 104 3.28 -21.42 16.45
N SER A 105 4.09 -22.41 16.07
CA SER A 105 4.38 -22.81 14.67
C SER A 105 5.06 -21.78 13.76
N ARG A 106 5.37 -20.58 14.24
CA ARG A 106 6.17 -19.57 13.53
C ARG A 106 7.66 -19.74 13.83
N TRP A 107 8.51 -19.29 12.91
CA TRP A 107 9.97 -19.36 13.00
C TRP A 107 10.62 -17.99 12.82
N TRP A 108 11.68 -17.73 13.57
CA TRP A 108 12.50 -16.51 13.50
C TRP A 108 13.98 -16.87 13.44
N GLY A 109 14.75 -16.15 12.63
CA GLY A 109 16.19 -16.38 12.41
C GLY A 109 17.03 -15.17 12.82
N ASP A 110 16.89 -14.74 14.08
CA ASP A 110 17.62 -13.61 14.68
C ASP A 110 18.30 -14.08 15.98
N ASP A 111 19.41 -13.43 16.35
CA ASP A 111 20.22 -13.72 17.55
C ASP A 111 19.47 -13.35 18.85
N ASN A 112 18.56 -12.37 18.78
CA ASN A 112 17.66 -11.99 19.88
C ASN A 112 16.22 -12.27 19.46
N PHE A 113 15.47 -13.02 20.28
CA PHE A 113 14.10 -13.42 19.95
C PHE A 113 13.10 -12.77 20.87
N GLU A 114 12.24 -11.90 20.33
CA GLU A 114 11.13 -11.29 21.06
C GLU A 114 9.81 -11.50 20.33
N PHE A 115 8.74 -11.79 21.08
CA PHE A 115 7.39 -11.97 20.54
C PHE A 115 6.32 -11.63 21.59
N ASP A 116 5.11 -11.33 21.13
CA ASP A 116 3.94 -11.13 22.01
C ASP A 116 3.16 -12.45 22.15
N LEU A 117 2.68 -12.76 23.36
CA LEU A 117 1.88 -13.95 23.64
C LEU A 117 0.56 -13.90 22.85
N HIS A 118 0.32 -14.90 22.03
CA HIS A 118 -0.93 -14.99 21.27
C HIS A 118 -2.11 -15.35 22.18
N THR A 119 -3.29 -14.82 21.84
CA THR A 119 -4.53 -15.19 22.54
C THR A 119 -5.26 -16.32 21.79
N PRO A 120 -5.86 -17.30 22.49
CA PRO A 120 -5.92 -17.45 23.94
C PRO A 120 -4.59 -17.92 24.55
N ILE A 121 -4.16 -17.23 25.61
CA ILE A 121 -2.92 -17.56 26.33
C ILE A 121 -3.12 -18.87 27.08
N GLN A 122 -2.20 -19.83 26.89
CA GLN A 122 -2.19 -21.12 27.59
C GLN A 122 -1.47 -21.00 28.94
N SER A 123 -1.65 -21.98 29.83
CA SER A 123 -1.01 -21.96 31.15
C SER A 123 0.51 -22.13 31.10
N GLU A 124 1.01 -22.78 30.04
CA GLU A 124 2.43 -22.93 29.75
C GLU A 124 2.67 -22.52 28.30
N THR A 125 3.73 -21.75 28.07
CA THR A 125 4.17 -21.32 26.74
C THR A 125 5.45 -22.07 26.39
N ILE A 126 5.41 -22.88 25.33
CA ILE A 126 6.55 -23.67 24.84
C ILE A 126 7.27 -22.89 23.72
N ILE A 127 8.58 -22.74 23.88
CA ILE A 127 9.47 -22.04 22.95
C ILE A 127 10.57 -23.01 22.52
N THR A 128 10.70 -23.25 21.22
CA THR A 128 11.77 -24.04 20.61
C THR A 128 12.96 -23.13 20.30
N LEU A 129 14.17 -23.62 20.56
CA LEU A 129 15.43 -23.09 20.01
C LEU A 129 16.17 -24.21 19.27
N GLU A 130 16.42 -24.00 17.97
CA GLU A 130 17.25 -24.84 17.12
C GLU A 130 18.60 -24.15 16.85
N GLU A 131 19.70 -24.90 17.01
CA GLU A 131 21.05 -24.50 16.57
C GLU A 131 21.51 -25.46 15.47
N CYS A 132 21.77 -24.93 14.27
CA CYS A 132 22.33 -25.68 13.15
C CYS A 132 23.81 -25.32 12.92
N ILE A 133 24.68 -26.33 12.87
CA ILE A 133 26.09 -26.20 12.50
C ILE A 133 26.30 -27.07 11.26
N GLU A 134 26.68 -26.44 10.15
CA GLU A 134 26.73 -27.04 8.81
C GLU A 134 25.42 -27.76 8.43
N ASN A 135 25.38 -29.09 8.55
CA ASN A 135 24.24 -29.95 8.22
C ASN A 135 23.63 -30.68 9.43
N SER A 136 24.06 -30.35 10.66
CA SER A 136 23.57 -30.95 11.90
C SER A 136 22.86 -29.91 12.75
N CYS A 137 21.59 -30.14 13.06
CA CYS A 137 20.80 -29.26 13.93
C CYS A 137 20.47 -29.96 15.26
N ASN A 138 20.46 -29.19 16.35
CA ASN A 138 20.08 -29.62 17.68
C ASN A 138 19.00 -28.69 18.25
N GLU A 139 17.96 -29.26 18.86
CA GLU A 139 16.80 -28.52 19.36
C GLU A 139 16.72 -28.61 20.90
N ILE A 140 16.32 -27.53 21.55
CA ILE A 140 15.89 -27.51 22.96
C ILE A 140 14.52 -26.84 23.10
N GLU A 141 13.72 -27.31 24.05
CA GLU A 141 12.46 -26.67 24.45
C GLU A 141 12.67 -25.86 25.74
N ILE A 142 12.07 -24.67 25.79
CA ILE A 142 12.01 -23.77 26.93
C ILE A 142 10.54 -23.59 27.28
N ILE A 143 10.17 -23.98 28.51
CA ILE A 143 8.80 -23.86 29.02
C ILE A 143 8.72 -22.63 29.92
N LEU A 144 7.77 -21.75 29.63
CA LEU A 144 7.54 -20.49 30.33
C LEU A 144 6.15 -20.54 30.98
N ASP A 145 6.08 -20.38 32.31
CA ASP A 145 4.82 -20.33 33.05
C ASP A 145 4.05 -19.03 32.70
N THR A 146 2.87 -19.20 32.11
CA THR A 146 1.95 -18.13 31.72
C THR A 146 0.58 -18.27 32.39
N SER A 147 0.49 -19.12 33.43
CA SER A 147 -0.77 -19.49 34.12
C SER A 147 -1.53 -18.31 34.73
N HIS A 148 -0.82 -17.28 35.22
CA HIS A 148 -1.41 -16.05 35.76
C HIS A 148 -2.00 -15.11 34.69
N LEU A 149 -1.75 -15.35 33.41
CA LEU A 149 -2.29 -14.57 32.28
C LEU A 149 -3.53 -15.20 31.64
N VAL A 150 -3.89 -16.43 32.04
CA VAL A 150 -5.08 -17.14 31.56
C VAL A 150 -6.34 -16.46 32.08
N LYS A 151 -7.10 -15.80 31.20
CA LYS A 151 -8.37 -15.14 31.56
C LYS A 151 -9.49 -16.17 31.72
N ASP A 152 -9.85 -16.43 32.98
CA ASP A 152 -10.86 -17.41 33.38
C ASP A 152 -12.26 -17.05 32.82
N SER A 153 -12.88 -17.95 32.06
CA SER A 153 -14.17 -17.74 31.38
C SER A 153 -15.39 -17.86 32.31
N LYS A 154 -15.23 -17.47 33.59
CA LYS A 154 -16.22 -17.62 34.67
C LYS A 154 -16.49 -16.32 35.42
N ASN A 155 -16.96 -15.27 34.71
CA ASN A 155 -17.71 -14.18 35.35
C ASN A 155 -18.54 -13.35 34.34
N MET A 156 -19.60 -13.94 33.78
CA MET A 156 -20.70 -13.18 33.16
C MET A 156 -22.06 -13.79 33.49
N SER A 157 -22.43 -13.74 34.77
CA SER A 157 -23.76 -14.10 35.25
C SER A 157 -24.15 -13.30 36.49
N SER A 158 -24.67 -12.07 36.30
CA SER A 158 -25.47 -11.37 37.33
C SER A 158 -26.09 -10.02 36.92
N THR A 159 -27.11 -10.00 36.04
CA THR A 159 -28.19 -8.98 36.22
C THR A 159 -29.60 -9.48 35.87
N LYS A 160 -30.37 -9.75 36.93
CA LYS A 160 -31.83 -9.60 37.10
C LYS A 160 -32.77 -10.10 35.98
N VAL A 161 -33.27 -11.31 36.24
CA VAL A 161 -34.62 -11.76 35.89
C VAL A 161 -35.70 -10.71 36.22
N LEU A 162 -36.55 -10.39 35.24
CA LEU A 162 -37.93 -9.98 35.46
C LEU A 162 -38.84 -11.10 34.92
N LYS A 163 -39.75 -11.59 35.76
CA LYS A 163 -40.81 -12.51 35.34
C LYS A 163 -41.97 -11.71 34.76
N ASN A 164 -42.61 -12.20 33.70
CA ASN A 164 -43.96 -12.75 33.84
C ASN A 164 -44.45 -13.53 32.61
N ASP A 165 -45.09 -14.66 32.93
CA ASP A 165 -46.29 -15.23 32.35
C ASP A 165 -46.42 -15.50 30.85
N ASN A 166 -46.46 -16.80 30.54
CA ASN A 166 -47.11 -17.33 29.36
C ASN A 166 -48.58 -16.90 29.31
N SER A 167 -48.99 -16.24 28.23
CA SER A 167 -50.37 -16.36 27.74
C SER A 167 -50.34 -16.76 26.27
N VAL A 168 -51.03 -17.86 25.96
CA VAL A 168 -51.19 -18.35 24.59
C VAL A 168 -52.18 -17.45 23.87
N MET A 169 -51.73 -16.73 22.84
CA MET A 169 -52.60 -16.24 21.78
C MET A 169 -52.05 -16.59 20.41
N THR A 170 -52.63 -17.64 19.84
CA THR A 170 -52.56 -17.94 18.41
C THR A 170 -53.19 -16.79 17.62
N ASN A 171 -52.38 -15.98 16.97
CA ASN A 171 -52.85 -15.10 15.89
C ASN A 171 -52.14 -15.49 14.60
N GLN A 172 -52.95 -15.89 13.62
CA GLN A 172 -52.52 -16.08 12.25
C GLN A 172 -52.07 -14.71 11.70
N MET A 173 -50.82 -14.60 11.28
CA MET A 173 -50.37 -13.50 10.44
C MET A 173 -49.78 -14.10 9.17
N HIS A 174 -50.27 -13.66 8.02
CA HIS A 174 -49.91 -14.22 6.71
C HIS A 174 -48.40 -14.14 6.47
N SER A 175 -47.77 -15.30 6.31
CA SER A 175 -46.52 -15.42 5.57
C SER A 175 -46.78 -15.18 4.09
N SER A 176 -46.79 -13.91 3.67
CA SER A 176 -46.59 -13.56 2.27
C SER A 176 -45.12 -13.72 1.92
N GLU A 177 -44.69 -14.97 1.76
CA GLU A 177 -43.46 -15.29 1.04
C GLU A 177 -43.49 -14.57 -0.32
N PRO A 178 -42.49 -13.74 -0.66
CA PRO A 178 -42.26 -13.42 -2.05
C PRO A 178 -41.73 -14.70 -2.71
N LYS A 179 -42.66 -15.51 -3.23
CA LYS A 179 -42.32 -16.63 -4.09
C LYS A 179 -41.45 -16.09 -5.22
N ASN A 180 -40.18 -16.48 -5.22
CA ASN A 180 -39.28 -16.28 -6.34
C ASN A 180 -39.82 -17.05 -7.55
N LYS A 181 -40.77 -16.44 -8.26
CA LYS A 181 -41.01 -16.76 -9.66
C LYS A 181 -39.69 -16.51 -10.36
N GLY A 182 -39.10 -17.56 -10.93
CA GLY A 182 -37.98 -17.40 -11.84
C GLY A 182 -38.42 -16.45 -12.95
N ASP A 183 -37.96 -15.21 -12.89
CA ASP A 183 -38.32 -14.20 -13.87
C ASP A 183 -37.59 -14.58 -15.16
N ASN A 184 -38.34 -15.14 -16.10
CA ASN A 184 -37.80 -15.74 -17.32
C ASN A 184 -37.43 -14.66 -18.35
N SER A 185 -37.04 -13.47 -17.88
CA SER A 185 -36.61 -12.34 -18.66
C SER A 185 -35.23 -12.63 -19.26
N SER A 186 -35.27 -12.90 -20.57
CA SER A 186 -34.09 -12.94 -21.42
C SER A 186 -33.32 -11.63 -21.33
N PHE A 187 -32.00 -11.70 -21.20
CA PHE A 187 -31.11 -10.54 -21.33
C PHE A 187 -31.43 -9.80 -22.64
N ASN A 188 -32.01 -8.60 -22.53
CA ASN A 188 -32.36 -7.78 -23.67
C ASN A 188 -31.18 -6.87 -24.02
N LEU A 189 -30.70 -7.00 -25.25
CA LEU A 189 -29.62 -6.20 -25.82
C LEU A 189 -30.06 -4.78 -26.19
N ASP A 190 -31.36 -4.56 -26.43
CA ASP A 190 -31.93 -3.26 -26.77
C ASP A 190 -32.14 -2.38 -25.52
N LYS A 191 -31.07 -2.19 -24.73
CA LYS A 191 -31.04 -1.24 -23.62
C LYS A 191 -31.14 0.18 -24.19
N LYS A 192 -31.82 1.06 -23.46
CA LYS A 192 -32.05 2.45 -23.87
C LYS A 192 -31.66 3.43 -22.77
N ASN A 193 -31.23 4.60 -23.19
CA ASN A 193 -31.04 5.76 -22.34
C ASN A 193 -32.38 6.30 -21.83
N LYS A 194 -32.33 7.21 -20.84
CA LYS A 194 -33.53 7.87 -20.28
C LYS A 194 -34.32 8.69 -21.32
N ASP A 195 -33.70 9.09 -22.42
CA ASP A 195 -34.32 9.78 -23.56
C ASP A 195 -34.89 8.82 -24.64
N GLY A 196 -34.72 7.51 -24.47
CA GLY A 196 -35.17 6.48 -25.40
C GLY A 196 -34.19 6.14 -26.53
N SER A 197 -33.02 6.78 -26.61
CA SER A 197 -31.97 6.44 -27.58
C SER A 197 -31.30 5.08 -27.26
N PRO A 198 -30.76 4.34 -28.25
CA PRO A 198 -30.05 3.08 -28.01
C PRO A 198 -28.79 3.28 -27.15
N LEU A 199 -28.63 2.47 -26.12
CA LEU A 199 -27.47 2.51 -25.24
C LEU A 199 -26.36 1.57 -25.77
N LYS A 200 -25.17 2.13 -26.04
CA LYS A 200 -23.98 1.34 -26.36
C LYS A 200 -23.42 0.70 -25.08
N LEU A 201 -23.73 -0.57 -24.86
CA LEU A 201 -23.20 -1.33 -23.72
C LEU A 201 -21.68 -1.60 -23.88
N PRO A 202 -20.86 -1.38 -22.83
CA PRO A 202 -19.49 -1.86 -22.76
C PRO A 202 -19.41 -3.38 -22.94
N GLN A 203 -18.34 -3.88 -23.56
CA GLN A 203 -18.19 -5.31 -23.86
C GLN A 203 -18.24 -6.19 -22.60
N ILE A 204 -17.79 -5.66 -21.45
CA ILE A 204 -17.83 -6.38 -20.18
C ILE A 204 -19.24 -6.73 -19.68
N VAL A 205 -20.25 -5.90 -20.01
CA VAL A 205 -21.65 -6.12 -19.60
C VAL A 205 -22.19 -7.45 -20.15
N TYR A 206 -21.67 -7.90 -21.30
CA TYR A 206 -22.03 -9.16 -21.96
C TYR A 206 -21.44 -10.38 -21.24
N ASN A 207 -20.26 -10.24 -20.61
CA ASN A 207 -19.66 -11.31 -19.81
C ASN A 207 -20.52 -11.56 -18.56
N TYR A 208 -21.08 -10.49 -17.98
CA TYR A 208 -22.00 -10.51 -16.83
C TYR A 208 -23.48 -10.43 -17.23
N LYS A 209 -23.86 -10.97 -18.40
CA LYS A 209 -25.24 -10.87 -18.95
C LYS A 209 -26.37 -11.36 -18.04
N ASN A 210 -26.09 -12.28 -17.11
CA ASN A 210 -27.09 -12.84 -16.19
C ASN A 210 -27.28 -12.01 -14.91
N SER A 211 -26.24 -11.28 -14.48
CA SER A 211 -26.26 -10.36 -13.34
C SER A 211 -26.30 -8.91 -13.86
N TRP A 212 -25.15 -8.26 -14.01
CA TRP A 212 -25.05 -6.85 -14.43
C TRP A 212 -25.88 -6.55 -15.68
N GLY A 213 -25.64 -7.26 -16.80
CA GLY A 213 -26.28 -6.93 -18.07
C GLY A 213 -27.80 -7.10 -18.06
N ARG A 214 -28.33 -8.08 -17.30
CA ARG A 214 -29.77 -8.25 -17.14
C ARG A 214 -30.38 -7.02 -16.47
N TYR A 215 -29.81 -6.58 -15.35
CA TYR A 215 -30.43 -5.61 -14.45
C TYR A 215 -29.95 -4.16 -14.58
N CYS A 216 -28.90 -3.86 -15.36
CA CYS A 216 -28.43 -2.49 -15.56
C CYS A 216 -29.44 -1.64 -16.36
N GLU A 217 -29.55 -0.36 -16.01
CA GLU A 217 -30.40 0.62 -16.70
C GLU A 217 -29.69 1.98 -16.72
N GLY A 218 -29.72 2.69 -17.86
CA GLY A 218 -29.04 3.97 -18.04
C GLY A 218 -27.50 3.88 -18.10
N SER A 219 -26.85 5.03 -18.27
CA SER A 219 -25.40 5.18 -18.40
C SER A 219 -24.92 6.52 -17.84
N GLY A 220 -23.64 6.83 -18.04
CA GLY A 220 -22.94 7.99 -17.50
C GLY A 220 -22.63 7.87 -16.00
N PRO A 221 -22.03 8.89 -15.39
CA PRO A 221 -21.66 8.86 -13.98
C PRO A 221 -22.86 8.91 -13.03
N VAL A 222 -22.68 8.35 -11.83
CA VAL A 222 -23.68 8.36 -10.75
C VAL A 222 -23.10 9.07 -9.53
N LEU A 223 -23.83 10.05 -8.99
CA LEU A 223 -23.47 10.64 -7.70
C LEU A 223 -23.66 9.61 -6.59
N PHE A 224 -22.68 9.43 -5.73
CA PHE A 224 -22.74 8.60 -4.54
C PHE A 224 -23.58 9.25 -3.43
N ALA A 225 -23.96 8.47 -2.43
CA ALA A 225 -24.81 8.90 -1.32
C ALA A 225 -24.14 8.74 0.05
N ASN A 226 -23.19 7.82 0.20
CA ASN A 226 -22.50 7.52 1.46
C ASN A 226 -21.01 7.24 1.20
N SER A 227 -20.17 7.38 2.22
CA SER A 227 -18.79 6.86 2.23
C SER A 227 -18.79 5.32 2.41
N PRO A 228 -17.78 4.58 1.90
CA PRO A 228 -17.64 3.14 2.14
C PRO A 228 -17.58 2.76 3.62
N MET A 229 -16.88 3.56 4.43
CA MET A 229 -16.72 3.42 5.88
C MET A 229 -17.17 4.70 6.59
N TYR A 230 -17.46 4.65 7.89
CA TYR A 230 -17.69 5.86 8.68
C TYR A 230 -16.42 6.72 8.77
N MET A 231 -16.57 8.05 8.79
CA MET A 231 -15.44 8.99 8.76
C MET A 231 -14.51 8.89 9.98
N ASP A 232 -15.07 8.50 11.13
CA ASP A 232 -14.33 8.34 12.37
C ASP A 232 -13.58 7.00 12.42
N ASP A 233 -14.00 6.02 11.62
CA ASP A 233 -13.39 4.69 11.49
C ASP A 233 -12.20 4.66 10.50
N ILE A 234 -11.86 5.80 9.89
CA ILE A 234 -10.78 5.93 8.91
C ILE A 234 -9.57 6.63 9.56
N ALA A 235 -8.41 5.97 9.61
CA ALA A 235 -7.16 6.61 10.04
C ALA A 235 -6.66 7.61 8.98
N PHE A 236 -6.54 7.17 7.71
CA PHE A 236 -6.13 7.97 6.55
C PHE A 236 -6.55 7.29 5.24
N LEU A 237 -6.40 8.00 4.11
CA LEU A 237 -6.54 7.42 2.77
C LEU A 237 -5.23 7.52 1.99
N THR A 238 -4.85 6.45 1.28
CA THR A 238 -3.73 6.44 0.33
C THR A 238 -4.28 6.61 -1.09
N PRO A 239 -3.69 7.48 -1.94
CA PRO A 239 -4.19 7.76 -3.29
C PRO A 239 -3.99 6.58 -4.26
N TYR A 240 -4.66 6.67 -5.40
CA TYR A 240 -4.36 5.86 -6.58
C TYR A 240 -2.90 6.05 -7.00
N GLY A 241 -2.38 5.03 -7.66
CA GLY A 241 -1.07 5.05 -8.30
C GLY A 241 0.08 4.66 -7.39
N GLN A 242 -0.17 4.10 -6.20
CA GLN A 242 0.87 3.38 -5.46
C GLN A 242 1.44 2.24 -6.31
N VAL A 243 2.68 1.86 -6.07
CA VAL A 243 3.34 0.68 -6.63
C VAL A 243 3.93 -0.07 -5.45
N VAL A 244 3.57 -1.35 -5.26
CA VAL A 244 3.96 -2.15 -4.08
C VAL A 244 3.90 -3.66 -4.38
N GLY A 245 4.99 -4.39 -4.08
CA GLY A 245 5.06 -5.84 -4.20
C GLY A 245 4.74 -6.36 -5.60
N ALA A 246 3.71 -7.20 -5.73
CA ALA A 246 3.20 -7.71 -7.00
C ALA A 246 2.53 -6.62 -7.89
N HIS A 247 2.10 -5.50 -7.33
CA HIS A 247 1.50 -4.39 -8.08
C HIS A 247 2.60 -3.46 -8.63
N ILE A 248 3.23 -3.90 -9.72
CA ILE A 248 4.36 -3.21 -10.37
C ILE A 248 3.95 -1.95 -11.13
N THR A 249 2.73 -1.92 -11.64
CA THR A 249 2.13 -0.73 -12.29
C THR A 249 1.37 0.10 -11.27
N PRO A 250 1.18 1.42 -11.48
CA PRO A 250 0.37 2.28 -10.63
C PRO A 250 -1.04 1.70 -10.37
N ILE A 251 -1.41 1.57 -9.10
CA ILE A 251 -2.63 0.92 -8.63
C ILE A 251 -3.90 1.75 -8.87
N ASP A 252 -4.95 1.11 -9.37
CA ASP A 252 -6.24 1.66 -9.82
C ASP A 252 -7.29 1.87 -8.72
N HIS A 253 -6.92 1.64 -7.46
CA HIS A 253 -7.77 1.81 -6.28
C HIS A 253 -7.04 2.57 -5.17
N MET A 254 -7.81 3.08 -4.21
CA MET A 254 -7.33 3.78 -3.03
C MET A 254 -7.54 2.90 -1.81
N TYR A 255 -6.66 3.08 -0.84
CA TYR A 255 -6.73 2.36 0.42
C TYR A 255 -7.43 3.21 1.47
N PHE A 256 -8.49 2.66 2.05
CA PHE A 256 -9.09 3.16 3.28
C PHE A 256 -8.39 2.44 4.44
N GLU A 257 -7.58 3.19 5.19
CA GLU A 257 -6.93 2.69 6.40
C GLU A 257 -7.93 2.67 7.55
N PRO A 258 -8.21 1.51 8.19
CA PRO A 258 -9.04 1.48 9.39
C PRO A 258 -8.38 2.22 10.55
N LEU A 259 -9.19 2.76 11.47
CA LEU A 259 -8.70 3.57 12.59
C LEU A 259 -7.66 2.84 13.45
N ASP A 260 -7.87 1.53 13.69
CA ASP A 260 -6.95 0.65 14.40
C ASP A 260 -7.03 -0.78 13.82
N ARG A 261 -6.00 -1.19 13.06
CA ARG A 261 -5.91 -2.56 12.53
C ARG A 261 -5.65 -3.62 13.60
N SER A 262 -5.10 -3.26 14.76
CA SER A 262 -4.69 -4.22 15.80
C SER A 262 -5.87 -4.92 16.49
N LEU A 263 -7.07 -4.36 16.34
CA LEU A 263 -8.33 -4.93 16.82
C LEU A 263 -8.74 -6.24 16.09
N GLY A 264 -8.09 -6.58 14.98
CA GLY A 264 -8.35 -7.79 14.21
C GLY A 264 -9.33 -7.57 13.04
N PRO A 265 -9.79 -8.65 12.38
CA PRO A 265 -10.81 -8.60 11.33
C PRO A 265 -12.20 -8.26 11.90
N ASP A 266 -13.12 -7.87 11.02
CA ASP A 266 -14.55 -7.72 11.30
C ASP A 266 -14.94 -6.64 12.32
N ILE A 267 -14.20 -5.53 12.34
CA ILE A 267 -14.35 -4.45 13.32
C ILE A 267 -15.17 -3.28 12.76
N TYR A 268 -14.89 -2.86 11.54
CA TYR A 268 -15.42 -1.64 10.93
C TYR A 268 -16.41 -1.96 9.83
N GLU A 269 -17.56 -1.28 9.82
CA GLU A 269 -18.62 -1.54 8.85
C GLU A 269 -18.25 -1.04 7.45
N VAL A 270 -18.55 -1.87 6.44
CA VAL A 270 -18.47 -1.50 5.02
C VAL A 270 -19.89 -1.39 4.45
N ARG A 271 -20.23 -0.22 3.92
CA ARG A 271 -21.57 0.15 3.47
C ARG A 271 -21.61 0.53 2.00
N ALA A 272 -22.73 0.23 1.36
CA ALA A 272 -22.96 0.57 -0.04
C ALA A 272 -22.93 2.10 -0.25
N ILE A 273 -21.99 2.59 -1.05
CA ILE A 273 -21.87 4.02 -1.38
C ILE A 273 -23.11 4.57 -2.11
N GLN A 274 -23.80 3.72 -2.87
CA GLN A 274 -24.99 4.04 -3.66
C GLN A 274 -25.78 2.75 -3.94
N ASP A 275 -27.05 2.90 -4.33
CA ASP A 275 -27.85 1.87 -4.98
C ASP A 275 -27.07 1.18 -6.12
N GLY A 276 -27.28 -0.11 -6.29
CA GLY A 276 -26.63 -0.87 -7.35
C GLY A 276 -26.97 -2.36 -7.34
N ILE A 277 -26.24 -3.10 -8.17
CA ILE A 277 -26.25 -4.56 -8.20
C ILE A 277 -24.81 -5.04 -7.96
N ILE A 278 -24.57 -5.81 -6.90
CA ILE A 278 -23.36 -6.64 -6.78
C ILE A 278 -23.44 -7.67 -7.91
N TYR A 279 -22.59 -7.55 -8.92
CA TYR A 279 -22.64 -8.38 -10.13
C TYR A 279 -21.59 -9.47 -10.18
N ASP A 280 -20.52 -9.33 -9.40
CA ASP A 280 -19.59 -10.39 -9.08
C ASP A 280 -19.21 -10.40 -7.58
N ILE A 281 -18.87 -11.59 -7.09
CA ILE A 281 -18.39 -11.83 -5.72
C ILE A 281 -17.17 -12.74 -5.81
N GLY A 282 -16.06 -12.27 -5.26
CA GLY A 282 -14.83 -13.02 -5.04
C GLY A 282 -14.59 -13.29 -3.56
N LYS A 283 -13.93 -14.41 -3.25
CA LYS A 283 -13.44 -14.77 -1.92
C LYS A 283 -12.05 -15.37 -2.06
N ARG A 284 -11.05 -14.91 -1.32
CA ARG A 284 -9.69 -15.46 -1.34
C ARG A 284 -9.27 -15.91 0.05
N GLU A 285 -8.84 -17.17 0.13
CA GLU A 285 -8.37 -17.83 1.37
C GLU A 285 -6.86 -18.13 1.34
N ILE A 286 -6.19 -17.68 0.27
CA ILE A 286 -4.77 -17.88 -0.02
C ILE A 286 -4.18 -16.55 -0.52
N PHE A 287 -2.98 -16.21 -0.06
CA PHE A 287 -2.19 -15.10 -0.57
C PHE A 287 -1.71 -15.38 -2.00
N THR A 288 -2.02 -14.50 -2.96
CA THR A 288 -1.75 -14.71 -4.39
C THR A 288 -0.25 -14.77 -4.73
N ASP A 289 0.55 -13.99 -4.01
CA ASP A 289 1.99 -13.80 -4.17
C ASP A 289 2.83 -14.91 -3.52
N THR A 290 2.49 -15.30 -2.29
CA THR A 290 3.23 -16.32 -1.52
C THR A 290 2.65 -17.73 -1.64
N GLY A 291 1.37 -17.86 -2.02
CA GLY A 291 0.63 -19.14 -2.02
C GLY A 291 0.29 -19.67 -0.63
N VAL A 292 0.55 -18.90 0.44
CA VAL A 292 0.27 -19.28 1.83
C VAL A 292 -1.22 -19.07 2.16
N LYS A 293 -1.79 -19.92 3.02
CA LYS A 293 -3.17 -19.77 3.49
C LYS A 293 -3.30 -18.49 4.35
N LYS A 294 -4.38 -17.73 4.17
CA LYS A 294 -4.71 -16.58 5.02
C LYS A 294 -5.35 -17.01 6.35
N ASP A 295 -5.14 -16.22 7.40
CA ASP A 295 -5.75 -16.43 8.73
C ASP A 295 -7.27 -16.24 8.69
N PHE A 296 -7.74 -15.26 7.91
CA PHE A 296 -9.13 -15.03 7.56
C PHE A 296 -9.26 -14.87 6.04
N ALA A 297 -10.45 -15.16 5.50
CA ALA A 297 -10.73 -14.91 4.10
C ALA A 297 -10.83 -13.41 3.84
N ASP A 298 -10.46 -12.97 2.65
CA ASP A 298 -10.89 -11.68 2.13
C ASP A 298 -11.98 -11.85 1.06
N TRP A 299 -12.77 -10.79 0.89
CA TRP A 299 -13.91 -10.73 -0.01
C TRP A 299 -13.81 -9.51 -0.93
N ARG A 300 -14.19 -9.74 -2.20
CA ARG A 300 -14.34 -8.73 -3.23
C ARG A 300 -15.80 -8.65 -3.66
N LEU A 301 -16.34 -7.44 -3.72
CA LEU A 301 -17.69 -7.13 -4.23
C LEU A 301 -17.58 -6.14 -5.38
N ASP A 302 -17.88 -6.59 -6.60
CA ASP A 302 -17.94 -5.73 -7.78
C ASP A 302 -19.38 -5.25 -7.99
N ILE A 303 -19.59 -3.93 -8.02
CA ILE A 303 -20.89 -3.26 -7.91
C ILE A 303 -21.16 -2.41 -9.14
N ALA A 304 -22.31 -2.64 -9.79
CA ALA A 304 -22.78 -1.82 -10.90
C ALA A 304 -23.86 -0.85 -10.44
N HIS A 305 -23.67 0.45 -10.72
CA HIS A 305 -24.66 1.49 -10.44
C HIS A 305 -25.59 1.74 -11.64
N ASN A 306 -25.08 1.54 -12.86
CA ASN A 306 -25.85 1.52 -14.11
C ASN A 306 -25.12 0.63 -15.15
N CYS A 307 -25.35 0.79 -16.46
CA CYS A 307 -24.68 -0.03 -17.49
C CYS A 307 -23.25 0.38 -17.86
N THR A 308 -22.73 1.52 -17.38
CA THR A 308 -21.39 2.03 -17.72
C THR A 308 -20.59 2.52 -16.52
N PHE A 309 -21.15 2.52 -15.32
CA PHE A 309 -20.52 3.06 -14.12
C PHE A 309 -20.54 2.04 -12.98
N THR A 310 -19.36 1.66 -12.50
CA THR A 310 -19.18 0.63 -11.48
C THR A 310 -18.22 1.09 -10.39
N SER A 311 -18.34 0.49 -9.22
CA SER A 311 -17.34 0.55 -8.16
C SER A 311 -17.02 -0.87 -7.68
N TYR A 312 -15.98 -1.02 -6.86
CA TYR A 312 -15.78 -2.26 -6.13
C TYR A 312 -15.24 -2.00 -4.73
N PHE A 313 -15.48 -2.98 -3.86
CA PHE A 313 -14.78 -3.15 -2.59
C PHE A 313 -13.95 -4.41 -2.65
N ASP A 314 -12.74 -4.38 -2.13
CA ASP A 314 -11.91 -5.56 -1.94
C ASP A 314 -11.18 -5.46 -0.59
N LEU A 315 -10.61 -6.58 -0.13
CA LEU A 315 -10.06 -6.74 1.22
C LEU A 315 -11.08 -6.58 2.37
N MET A 316 -12.38 -6.75 2.10
CA MET A 316 -13.38 -6.95 3.15
C MET A 316 -13.11 -8.27 3.88
N THR A 317 -13.14 -8.29 5.22
CA THR A 317 -12.82 -9.50 6.02
C THR A 317 -14.03 -10.42 6.20
N SER A 318 -15.24 -9.87 6.13
CA SER A 318 -16.48 -10.63 6.07
C SER A 318 -17.55 -9.88 5.27
N VAL A 319 -18.60 -10.60 4.90
CA VAL A 319 -19.78 -10.08 4.22
C VAL A 319 -21.04 -10.52 4.96
N ILE A 320 -22.15 -9.80 4.78
CA ILE A 320 -23.43 -10.19 5.40
C ILE A 320 -23.90 -11.56 4.89
N PRO A 321 -24.69 -12.33 5.67
CA PRO A 321 -25.10 -13.69 5.30
C PRO A 321 -25.80 -13.84 3.95
N GLU A 322 -26.48 -12.80 3.45
CA GLU A 322 -27.09 -12.80 2.11
C GLU A 322 -26.04 -12.88 0.99
N ILE A 323 -24.92 -12.16 1.14
CA ILE A 323 -23.82 -12.12 0.17
C ILE A 323 -23.00 -13.40 0.25
N GLU A 324 -22.69 -13.88 1.45
CA GLU A 324 -22.01 -15.18 1.65
C GLU A 324 -22.83 -16.32 1.04
N LYS A 325 -24.15 -16.35 1.30
CA LYS A 325 -25.03 -17.35 0.69
C LYS A 325 -25.02 -17.26 -0.84
N ALA A 326 -25.06 -16.06 -1.42
CA ALA A 326 -25.05 -15.90 -2.86
C ALA A 326 -23.71 -16.35 -3.50
N TYR A 327 -22.59 -16.18 -2.80
CA TYR A 327 -21.30 -16.74 -3.20
C TYR A 327 -21.28 -18.27 -3.15
N GLU A 328 -21.76 -18.88 -2.07
CA GLU A 328 -21.80 -20.35 -1.96
C GLU A 328 -22.83 -20.97 -2.94
N ASP A 329 -23.96 -20.31 -3.20
CA ASP A 329 -24.89 -20.68 -4.27
C ASP A 329 -24.18 -20.67 -5.65
N LYS A 330 -23.49 -19.57 -5.99
CA LYS A 330 -22.69 -19.43 -7.23
C LYS A 330 -21.65 -20.55 -7.36
N LYS A 331 -20.92 -20.85 -6.28
CA LYS A 331 -19.89 -21.88 -6.19
C LYS A 331 -20.46 -23.30 -6.29
N ALA A 332 -21.68 -23.53 -5.81
CA ALA A 332 -22.43 -24.77 -6.01
C ALA A 332 -23.03 -24.92 -7.42
N GLY A 333 -22.80 -23.97 -8.33
CA GLY A 333 -23.34 -23.97 -9.70
C GLY A 333 -24.79 -23.50 -9.80
N LEU A 334 -25.38 -22.96 -8.72
CA LEU A 334 -26.66 -22.27 -8.77
C LEU A 334 -26.41 -20.88 -9.37
N GLY A 335 -27.06 -20.57 -10.49
CA GLY A 335 -26.75 -19.39 -11.29
C GLY A 335 -26.87 -18.07 -10.52
N PHE A 336 -25.81 -17.25 -10.55
CA PHE A 336 -25.79 -15.95 -9.90
C PHE A 336 -26.47 -14.88 -10.78
N ASN A 337 -27.54 -14.28 -10.26
CA ASN A 337 -28.27 -13.18 -10.90
C ASN A 337 -27.86 -11.80 -10.35
N GLY A 338 -26.83 -11.71 -9.51
CA GLY A 338 -26.48 -10.50 -8.79
C GLY A 338 -27.40 -10.22 -7.58
N LEU A 339 -26.93 -9.36 -6.68
CA LEU A 339 -27.70 -8.90 -5.51
C LEU A 339 -27.97 -7.40 -5.61
N LYS A 340 -29.24 -7.00 -5.49
CA LYS A 340 -29.63 -5.59 -5.46
C LYS A 340 -29.36 -5.01 -4.08
N ILE A 341 -28.61 -3.92 -4.03
CA ILE A 341 -28.26 -3.21 -2.79
C ILE A 341 -28.81 -1.78 -2.80
N LYS A 342 -29.01 -1.23 -1.61
CA LYS A 342 -29.42 0.17 -1.41
C LYS A 342 -28.31 1.01 -0.79
N ALA A 343 -28.27 2.29 -1.15
CA ALA A 343 -27.37 3.26 -0.55
C ALA A 343 -27.40 3.18 1.00
N GLY A 344 -26.23 3.04 1.61
CA GLY A 344 -26.05 2.93 3.06
C GLY A 344 -26.31 1.53 3.64
N GLN A 345 -26.74 0.55 2.84
CA GLN A 345 -26.89 -0.85 3.28
C GLN A 345 -25.54 -1.41 3.75
N LEU A 346 -25.54 -2.08 4.90
CA LEU A 346 -24.41 -2.85 5.39
C LEU A 346 -24.12 -4.02 4.44
N LEU A 347 -22.89 -4.10 3.94
CA LEU A 347 -22.43 -5.18 3.05
C LEU A 347 -21.54 -6.19 3.78
N GLY A 348 -20.86 -5.75 4.83
CA GLY A 348 -19.90 -6.57 5.56
C GLY A 348 -19.00 -5.71 6.43
N TYR A 349 -17.82 -6.23 6.72
CA TYR A 349 -16.87 -5.59 7.62
C TYR A 349 -15.43 -5.64 7.09
N VAL A 350 -14.59 -4.79 7.64
CA VAL A 350 -13.13 -4.75 7.44
C VAL A 350 -12.43 -4.59 8.79
N GLY A 351 -11.16 -4.99 8.84
CA GLY A 351 -10.29 -4.95 10.01
C GLY A 351 -8.98 -5.67 9.70
N ALA A 352 -7.93 -5.52 10.49
CA ALA A 352 -6.57 -6.06 10.28
C ALA A 352 -5.85 -5.68 8.94
N GLN A 353 -6.57 -5.22 7.92
CA GLN A 353 -6.07 -4.81 6.61
C GLN A 353 -6.86 -3.59 6.08
N THR A 354 -6.44 -3.03 4.95
CA THR A 354 -7.15 -1.92 4.27
C THR A 354 -8.50 -2.38 3.72
N LEU A 355 -9.40 -1.44 3.51
CA LEU A 355 -10.47 -1.60 2.53
C LEU A 355 -10.01 -0.97 1.21
N ASP A 356 -10.08 -1.73 0.12
CA ASP A 356 -9.68 -1.27 -1.20
C ASP A 356 -10.91 -0.72 -1.93
N PHE A 357 -10.78 0.47 -2.53
CA PHE A 357 -11.89 1.14 -3.20
C PHE A 357 -11.48 1.73 -4.56
N GLY A 358 -12.14 1.27 -5.63
CA GLY A 358 -11.97 1.82 -6.98
C GLY A 358 -13.31 2.09 -7.68
N VAL A 359 -13.30 3.03 -8.63
CA VAL A 359 -14.45 3.47 -9.40
C VAL A 359 -14.07 3.54 -10.88
N TYR A 360 -14.96 3.04 -11.75
CA TYR A 360 -14.73 2.92 -13.18
C TYR A 360 -15.90 3.50 -13.99
N ASP A 361 -15.57 4.33 -14.98
CA ASP A 361 -16.50 4.85 -15.98
C ASP A 361 -16.13 4.31 -17.37
N TYR A 362 -16.89 3.33 -17.84
CA TYR A 362 -16.67 2.67 -19.13
C TYR A 362 -17.02 3.56 -20.34
N GLU A 363 -17.51 4.79 -20.13
CA GLU A 363 -17.61 5.81 -21.19
C GLU A 363 -16.27 6.57 -21.42
N ILE A 364 -15.30 6.42 -20.50
CA ILE A 364 -14.00 7.12 -20.52
C ILE A 364 -12.87 6.12 -20.75
N VAL A 365 -11.86 6.47 -21.54
CA VAL A 365 -10.57 5.77 -21.58
C VAL A 365 -9.48 6.77 -21.19
N LEU A 366 -8.67 6.42 -20.19
CA LEU A 366 -7.59 7.25 -19.68
C LEU A 366 -6.50 7.45 -20.76
N PRO A 367 -6.19 8.70 -21.15
CA PRO A 367 -5.38 8.97 -22.35
C PRO A 367 -3.88 8.68 -22.16
N GLY A 368 -3.40 8.54 -20.93
CA GLY A 368 -2.01 8.14 -20.64
C GLY A 368 -1.80 6.62 -20.59
N PHE A 369 -2.76 5.81 -21.06
CA PHE A 369 -2.53 4.42 -21.47
C PHE A 369 -2.51 4.39 -23.00
N ILE A 370 -1.31 4.50 -23.58
CA ILE A 370 -1.18 4.75 -25.03
C ILE A 370 -1.44 3.51 -25.92
N THR A 371 -1.65 2.36 -25.28
CA THR A 371 -2.10 1.09 -25.88
C THR A 371 -3.01 0.35 -24.88
N PRO A 372 -4.29 0.73 -24.76
CA PRO A 372 -5.19 0.20 -23.73
C PRO A 372 -5.41 -1.32 -23.85
N ASP A 373 -5.35 -1.88 -25.06
CA ASP A 373 -5.49 -3.32 -25.35
C ASP A 373 -4.47 -4.21 -24.59
N LEU A 374 -3.34 -3.65 -24.13
CA LEU A 374 -2.39 -4.39 -23.28
C LEU A 374 -2.94 -4.69 -21.88
N TYR A 375 -4.05 -4.08 -21.49
CA TYR A 375 -4.68 -4.23 -20.17
C TYR A 375 -5.89 -5.17 -20.19
N ASP A 376 -6.19 -5.87 -21.29
CA ASP A 376 -7.38 -6.75 -21.47
C ASP A 376 -7.69 -7.70 -20.30
N TYR A 377 -6.67 -8.17 -19.56
CA TYR A 377 -6.86 -9.02 -18.38
C TYR A 377 -7.49 -8.28 -17.18
N GLU A 378 -7.09 -7.03 -16.94
CA GLU A 378 -7.69 -6.11 -15.97
C GLU A 378 -8.25 -4.89 -16.71
N TYR A 379 -9.10 -5.15 -17.71
CA TYR A 379 -9.66 -4.19 -18.67
C TYR A 379 -10.31 -2.95 -18.01
N TRP A 380 -10.71 -3.04 -16.74
CA TRP A 380 -11.29 -1.92 -15.99
C TRP A 380 -10.28 -0.80 -15.70
N LYS A 381 -8.96 -1.08 -15.63
CA LYS A 381 -7.94 -0.07 -15.28
C LYS A 381 -7.95 1.13 -16.21
N VAL A 382 -8.18 0.93 -17.50
CA VAL A 382 -8.19 2.04 -18.47
C VAL A 382 -9.41 2.95 -18.31
N HIS A 383 -10.40 2.54 -17.50
CA HIS A 383 -11.65 3.23 -17.19
C HIS A 383 -11.67 3.86 -15.79
N THR A 384 -10.57 3.82 -15.03
CA THR A 384 -10.48 4.37 -13.66
C THR A 384 -10.75 5.88 -13.63
N VAL A 385 -11.59 6.31 -12.68
CA VAL A 385 -11.96 7.72 -12.50
C VAL A 385 -11.77 8.19 -11.07
N ASP A 386 -11.51 9.48 -10.88
CA ASP A 386 -11.38 10.14 -9.58
C ASP A 386 -12.71 10.07 -8.79
N PRO A 387 -12.79 9.31 -7.69
CA PRO A 387 -14.05 9.05 -7.00
C PRO A 387 -14.58 10.28 -6.24
N PHE A 388 -13.71 11.24 -5.90
CA PHE A 388 -14.09 12.44 -5.14
C PHE A 388 -15.02 13.38 -5.93
N LYS A 389 -15.06 13.24 -7.26
CA LYS A 389 -15.97 13.98 -8.15
C LYS A 389 -17.41 13.47 -8.13
N TYR A 390 -17.64 12.29 -7.55
CA TYR A 390 -18.95 11.64 -7.52
C TYR A 390 -19.55 11.60 -6.11
N PHE A 391 -18.76 11.82 -5.05
CA PHE A 391 -19.30 12.08 -3.73
C PHE A 391 -19.93 13.49 -3.64
N PRO A 392 -21.00 13.69 -2.85
CA PRO A 392 -21.45 15.02 -2.45
C PRO A 392 -20.34 15.77 -1.73
N ASP A 393 -20.26 17.09 -1.91
CA ASP A 393 -19.18 17.95 -1.38
C ASP A 393 -18.87 17.67 0.10
N GLU A 394 -19.89 17.58 0.96
CA GLU A 394 -19.72 17.30 2.40
C GLU A 394 -19.01 15.96 2.70
N ILE A 395 -19.22 14.94 1.87
CA ILE A 395 -18.57 13.63 1.99
C ILE A 395 -17.16 13.71 1.38
N SER A 396 -17.06 14.34 0.21
CA SER A 396 -15.80 14.51 -0.53
C SER A 396 -14.76 15.28 0.29
N GLU A 397 -15.13 16.43 0.87
CA GLU A 397 -14.28 17.24 1.74
C GLU A 397 -13.78 16.47 2.96
N LYS A 398 -14.65 15.71 3.65
CA LYS A 398 -14.28 14.91 4.82
C LYS A 398 -13.29 13.78 4.48
N LEU A 399 -13.49 13.08 3.37
CA LEU A 399 -12.53 12.07 2.87
C LEU A 399 -11.21 12.72 2.44
N LEU A 400 -11.29 13.87 1.78
CA LEU A 400 -10.11 14.65 1.36
C LEU A 400 -9.30 15.18 2.56
N ILE A 401 -9.88 15.39 3.74
CA ILE A 401 -9.10 15.69 4.96
C ILE A 401 -8.26 14.48 5.41
N LYS A 402 -8.75 13.25 5.20
CA LYS A 402 -8.08 11.97 5.52
C LYS A 402 -7.04 11.54 4.47
N MET A 403 -7.15 12.01 3.23
CA MET A 403 -6.21 11.68 2.14
C MET A 403 -4.80 12.23 2.39
N ILE A 404 -3.78 11.37 2.35
CA ILE A 404 -2.38 11.72 2.61
C ILE A 404 -1.74 12.55 1.49
N ARG A 405 -2.21 12.40 0.25
CA ARG A 405 -1.77 13.22 -0.90
C ARG A 405 -2.40 14.60 -0.84
N THR A 406 -1.58 15.64 -0.92
CA THR A 406 -2.01 17.06 -0.95
C THR A 406 -1.87 17.73 -2.32
N ILE A 407 -1.16 17.08 -3.26
CA ILE A 407 -0.88 17.61 -4.60
C ILE A 407 -1.95 17.11 -5.59
N GLU A 408 -2.43 17.96 -6.48
CA GLU A 408 -3.43 17.55 -7.47
C GLU A 408 -2.86 16.57 -8.54
N PRO A 409 -3.70 15.69 -9.15
CA PRO A 409 -5.02 15.29 -8.65
C PRO A 409 -4.89 14.60 -7.29
N ARG A 410 -5.70 14.99 -6.29
CA ARG A 410 -5.57 14.44 -4.93
C ARG A 410 -5.95 12.96 -4.82
N ALA A 411 -6.77 12.45 -5.72
CA ALA A 411 -7.01 11.01 -5.88
C ALA A 411 -5.79 10.23 -6.39
N GLY A 412 -4.76 10.90 -6.93
CA GLY A 412 -3.67 10.24 -7.66
C GLY A 412 -3.99 10.02 -9.14
N LYS A 413 -3.13 9.28 -9.82
CA LYS A 413 -3.21 8.97 -11.27
C LYS A 413 -2.53 7.63 -11.53
N ILE A 414 -2.91 6.91 -12.58
CA ILE A 414 -2.30 5.63 -12.97
C ILE A 414 -1.70 5.59 -14.37
N ASP A 415 -2.21 6.42 -15.28
CA ASP A 415 -1.89 6.44 -16.70
C ASP A 415 -0.73 7.43 -17.00
N TYR A 416 0.51 7.01 -16.71
CA TYR A 416 1.71 7.85 -16.83
C TYR A 416 2.49 7.69 -18.15
N ASP A 417 1.94 6.97 -19.14
CA ASP A 417 2.62 6.75 -20.40
C ASP A 417 2.67 8.05 -21.22
N VAL A 418 3.85 8.36 -21.74
CA VAL A 418 4.06 9.45 -22.70
C VAL A 418 4.83 8.88 -23.89
N ASP A 419 4.14 8.76 -25.02
CA ASP A 419 4.65 8.10 -26.23
C ASP A 419 5.98 8.72 -26.69
N GLY A 420 6.91 7.87 -27.14
CA GLY A 420 8.27 8.28 -27.46
C GLY A 420 9.21 8.54 -26.27
N THR A 421 8.74 8.46 -25.02
CA THR A 421 9.55 8.72 -23.82
C THR A 421 9.68 7.51 -22.87
N LEU A 422 10.60 7.53 -21.91
CA LEU A 422 10.74 6.47 -20.90
C LEU A 422 9.57 6.41 -19.90
N SER A 423 8.87 7.52 -19.64
CA SER A 423 7.75 7.60 -18.68
C SER A 423 6.61 6.66 -19.06
N GLY A 424 6.16 5.83 -18.12
CA GLY A 424 4.99 4.95 -18.26
C GLY A 424 5.20 3.52 -17.79
N ASN A 425 4.21 2.69 -18.10
CA ASN A 425 4.24 1.24 -17.95
C ASN A 425 4.84 0.57 -19.20
N TRP A 426 5.45 -0.58 -18.98
CA TRP A 426 6.23 -1.33 -19.95
C TRP A 426 6.10 -2.82 -19.66
N PHE A 427 5.93 -3.64 -20.71
CA PHE A 427 5.71 -5.08 -20.60
C PHE A 427 6.78 -5.83 -21.39
N GLU A 428 7.40 -6.84 -20.79
CA GLU A 428 8.48 -7.60 -21.41
C GLU A 428 8.01 -8.22 -22.74
N GLN A 429 8.86 -8.17 -23.75
CA GLN A 429 8.46 -8.54 -25.11
C GLN A 429 7.97 -10.00 -25.16
N GLY A 430 6.74 -10.19 -25.65
CA GLY A 430 6.10 -11.50 -25.71
C GLY A 430 5.51 -12.00 -24.37
N THR A 431 5.18 -11.12 -23.42
CA THR A 431 4.44 -11.50 -22.18
C THR A 431 2.95 -11.14 -22.17
N ASN A 432 2.29 -10.93 -23.32
CA ASN A 432 0.85 -10.64 -23.40
C ASN A 432 0.39 -9.40 -22.60
N GLY A 433 1.21 -8.34 -22.56
CA GLY A 433 0.89 -7.13 -21.80
C GLY A 433 0.72 -7.42 -20.31
N TYR A 434 -0.35 -6.86 -19.73
CA TYR A 434 -0.68 -6.96 -18.31
C TYR A 434 -1.04 -8.39 -17.84
N ALA A 435 -1.47 -9.26 -18.76
CA ALA A 435 -1.82 -10.64 -18.42
C ALA A 435 -0.59 -11.48 -18.00
N GLY A 436 0.61 -11.06 -18.40
CA GLY A 436 1.83 -11.83 -18.21
C GLY A 436 1.85 -13.16 -18.98
N LYS A 437 2.91 -13.94 -18.75
CA LYS A 437 3.02 -15.33 -19.27
C LYS A 437 2.29 -16.36 -18.39
N ASN A 438 2.04 -16.03 -17.13
CA ASN A 438 1.43 -16.92 -16.14
C ASN A 438 0.70 -16.08 -15.09
N LEU A 439 -0.61 -16.31 -14.91
CA LEU A 439 -1.47 -15.52 -14.03
C LEU A 439 -1.03 -15.54 -12.55
N LYS A 440 -0.33 -16.59 -12.10
CA LYS A 440 0.16 -16.69 -10.72
C LYS A 440 1.32 -15.74 -10.39
N ASN A 441 2.01 -15.24 -11.41
CA ASN A 441 3.13 -14.30 -11.28
C ASN A 441 3.17 -13.36 -12.49
N TYR A 442 1.99 -12.84 -12.85
CA TYR A 442 1.75 -12.08 -14.08
C TYR A 442 2.70 -10.88 -14.18
N TRP A 443 2.95 -10.25 -13.03
CA TRP A 443 3.79 -9.08 -12.86
C TRP A 443 5.27 -9.28 -13.18
N ILE A 444 5.80 -10.50 -13.33
CA ILE A 444 7.23 -10.72 -13.59
C ILE A 444 7.72 -10.01 -14.87
N GLY A 445 6.86 -9.93 -15.89
CA GLY A 445 7.16 -9.20 -17.13
C GLY A 445 6.94 -7.69 -17.03
N HIS A 446 6.48 -7.15 -15.91
CA HIS A 446 6.09 -5.75 -15.80
C HIS A 446 7.29 -4.87 -15.39
N LEU A 447 7.28 -3.65 -15.90
CA LEU A 447 8.20 -2.57 -15.55
C LEU A 447 7.37 -1.27 -15.55
N SER A 448 7.53 -0.44 -14.53
CA SER A 448 6.89 0.88 -14.48
C SER A 448 7.91 1.95 -14.14
N ILE A 449 7.92 3.06 -14.88
CA ILE A 449 8.68 4.27 -14.56
C ILE A 449 7.67 5.42 -14.42
N ALA A 450 7.38 5.79 -13.18
CA ALA A 450 6.28 6.73 -12.86
C ALA A 450 6.65 7.67 -11.70
N PRO A 451 6.01 8.83 -11.57
CA PRO A 451 6.08 9.68 -10.38
C PRO A 451 5.50 8.97 -9.13
N HIS A 452 6.01 9.31 -7.95
CA HIS A 452 5.47 8.77 -6.69
C HIS A 452 4.07 9.32 -6.39
N GLU A 453 3.20 8.47 -5.86
CA GLU A 453 1.78 8.75 -5.64
C GLU A 453 1.51 9.80 -4.56
N ILE A 454 2.47 10.11 -3.69
CA ILE A 454 2.34 11.18 -2.69
C ILE A 454 3.02 12.46 -3.17
N ASN A 455 4.27 12.34 -3.62
CA ASN A 455 5.08 13.47 -4.09
C ASN A 455 5.62 13.21 -5.51
N PRO A 456 4.96 13.73 -6.57
CA PRO A 456 5.30 13.44 -7.95
C PRO A 456 6.62 14.09 -8.41
N SER A 457 7.29 14.89 -7.56
CA SER A 457 8.65 15.38 -7.82
C SER A 457 9.71 14.27 -7.66
N TYR A 458 9.35 13.13 -7.06
CA TYR A 458 10.18 11.93 -7.04
C TYR A 458 9.69 10.94 -8.10
N TRP A 459 10.61 10.48 -8.95
CA TRP A 459 10.37 9.35 -9.83
C TRP A 459 10.71 8.03 -9.13
N ARG A 460 9.96 6.99 -9.45
CA ARG A 460 10.19 5.62 -8.98
C ARG A 460 10.18 4.63 -10.15
N VAL A 461 10.83 3.49 -9.94
CA VAL A 461 10.74 2.32 -10.80
C VAL A 461 10.18 1.14 -10.01
N GLY A 462 9.26 0.38 -10.62
CA GLY A 462 8.87 -0.96 -10.16
C GLY A 462 9.37 -2.01 -11.16
N ILE A 463 10.05 -3.05 -10.69
CA ILE A 463 10.77 -4.02 -11.53
C ILE A 463 10.27 -5.45 -11.25
N GLY A 464 9.35 -5.95 -12.09
CA GLY A 464 8.59 -7.16 -11.81
C GLY A 464 9.37 -8.46 -11.61
N HIS A 465 10.56 -8.58 -12.20
CA HIS A 465 11.40 -9.77 -12.13
C HIS A 465 12.36 -9.80 -10.92
N LEU A 466 12.31 -8.81 -10.03
CA LEU A 466 12.98 -8.84 -8.72
C LEU A 466 12.07 -9.44 -7.63
N SER A 467 12.61 -9.68 -6.44
CA SER A 467 11.81 -10.16 -5.29
C SER A 467 10.74 -9.16 -4.92
N VAL A 468 9.54 -9.61 -4.56
CA VAL A 468 8.42 -8.71 -4.19
C VAL A 468 8.70 -7.84 -2.97
N ASP A 469 9.65 -8.23 -2.11
CA ASP A 469 10.07 -7.46 -0.95
C ASP A 469 11.08 -6.33 -1.28
N ASP A 470 11.71 -6.38 -2.47
CA ASP A 470 12.78 -5.45 -2.88
C ASP A 470 12.82 -5.23 -4.41
N ASN A 471 11.68 -4.79 -4.96
CA ASN A 471 11.51 -4.55 -6.40
C ASN A 471 11.15 -3.10 -6.78
N ILE A 472 11.08 -2.19 -5.80
CA ILE A 472 10.61 -0.82 -6.00
C ILE A 472 11.59 0.19 -5.40
N PHE A 473 11.98 1.15 -6.22
CA PHE A 473 13.01 2.12 -5.89
C PHE A 473 12.63 3.51 -6.36
N LEU A 474 12.97 4.54 -5.58
CA LEU A 474 13.15 5.87 -6.12
C LEU A 474 14.34 5.87 -7.08
N ILE A 475 14.22 6.57 -8.20
CA ILE A 475 15.28 6.68 -9.21
C ILE A 475 15.86 8.08 -9.23
N LYS A 476 17.18 8.17 -9.35
CA LYS A 476 17.92 9.44 -9.43
C LYS A 476 18.88 9.43 -10.60
N GLY A 477 18.74 10.38 -11.52
CA GLY A 477 19.56 10.51 -12.72
C GLY A 477 19.69 11.96 -13.14
N ASN A 478 20.39 12.21 -14.25
CA ASN A 478 20.67 13.57 -14.74
C ASN A 478 19.48 14.24 -15.46
N THR A 479 18.46 13.46 -15.83
CA THR A 479 17.33 13.89 -16.67
C THR A 479 16.08 13.12 -16.25
N ASP A 480 14.92 13.78 -16.21
CA ASP A 480 13.66 13.13 -15.87
C ASP A 480 13.23 12.12 -16.96
N PRO A 481 12.63 10.96 -16.61
CA PRO A 481 12.16 9.96 -17.56
C PRO A 481 11.27 10.47 -18.70
N ILE A 482 10.44 11.49 -18.44
CA ILE A 482 9.59 12.14 -19.45
C ILE A 482 10.38 12.90 -20.55
N HIS A 483 11.69 13.10 -20.34
CA HIS A 483 12.59 13.73 -21.31
C HIS A 483 13.61 12.75 -21.92
N ILE A 484 13.59 11.48 -21.51
CA ILE A 484 14.39 10.42 -22.13
C ILE A 484 13.68 9.91 -23.38
N THR A 485 14.34 10.00 -24.52
CA THR A 485 13.83 9.58 -25.84
C THR A 485 14.85 8.69 -26.55
N VAL A 486 14.55 8.20 -27.75
CA VAL A 486 15.50 7.43 -28.59
C VAL A 486 16.83 8.18 -28.78
N ASN A 487 16.79 9.52 -28.89
CA ASN A 487 17.98 10.36 -29.07
C ASN A 487 18.83 10.52 -27.79
N SER A 488 18.32 10.11 -26.62
CA SER A 488 19.07 10.17 -25.35
C SER A 488 20.13 9.09 -25.25
N GLY A 489 20.08 8.04 -26.08
CA GLY A 489 21.00 6.91 -26.01
C GLY A 489 20.79 6.07 -24.75
N VAL A 490 21.90 5.59 -24.17
CA VAL A 490 21.89 4.85 -22.91
C VAL A 490 21.90 5.84 -21.74
N VAL A 491 20.97 5.68 -20.81
CA VAL A 491 20.90 6.46 -19.58
C VAL A 491 20.90 5.56 -18.35
N ILE A 492 21.44 6.09 -17.25
CA ILE A 492 21.65 5.35 -16.00
C ILE A 492 20.97 6.13 -14.86
N TYR A 493 20.21 5.43 -14.03
CA TYR A 493 19.67 5.95 -12.79
C TYR A 493 20.18 5.15 -11.59
N GLU A 494 20.52 5.85 -10.52
CA GLU A 494 20.80 5.27 -9.20
C GLU A 494 19.49 4.89 -8.51
N LEU A 495 19.45 3.71 -7.89
CA LEU A 495 18.29 3.14 -7.20
C LEU A 495 18.38 3.41 -5.70
N TYR A 496 17.30 3.88 -5.09
CA TYR A 496 17.22 4.12 -3.65
C TYR A 496 15.90 3.59 -3.10
N HIS A 497 15.89 3.12 -1.85
CA HIS A 497 14.63 2.88 -1.15
C HIS A 497 13.91 4.21 -0.87
N SER A 498 12.58 4.20 -0.85
CA SER A 498 11.76 5.33 -0.42
C SER A 498 11.57 5.30 1.10
N ARG A 499 11.51 6.48 1.72
CA ARG A 499 10.92 6.65 3.06
C ARG A 499 9.81 7.69 2.99
N MET A 500 8.62 7.28 3.39
CA MET A 500 7.51 8.18 3.70
C MET A 500 7.67 8.76 5.10
N TYR A 501 7.13 9.96 5.31
CA TYR A 501 7.12 10.65 6.62
C TYR A 501 5.88 11.52 6.81
N LYS A 502 5.59 11.88 8.07
CA LYS A 502 4.45 12.72 8.47
C LYS A 502 4.94 13.86 9.36
N ASN A 503 4.96 15.09 8.83
CA ASN A 503 5.53 16.32 9.42
C ASN A 503 7.04 16.28 9.69
N ASP A 504 7.51 15.26 10.41
CA ASP A 504 8.92 14.98 10.76
C ASP A 504 9.27 13.56 10.28
N TYR A 505 10.53 13.35 9.89
CA TYR A 505 11.05 12.06 9.44
C TYR A 505 11.06 11.00 10.56
N ASN A 506 11.21 11.42 11.82
CA ASN A 506 11.30 10.53 12.99
C ASN A 506 9.93 9.99 13.44
N ILE A 507 8.83 10.48 12.87
CA ILE A 507 7.47 10.01 13.18
C ILE A 507 7.15 8.81 12.28
N GLU A 508 6.82 7.69 12.89
CA GLU A 508 6.18 6.56 12.21
C GLU A 508 4.80 6.98 11.71
N TRP A 509 4.71 7.30 10.43
CA TRP A 509 3.56 7.98 9.82
C TRP A 509 2.26 7.17 9.90
N TRP A 510 2.36 5.84 10.04
CA TRP A 510 1.26 4.88 10.10
C TRP A 510 0.69 4.67 11.51
N LYS A 511 1.40 5.06 12.58
CA LYS A 511 0.98 4.78 13.98
C LYS A 511 -0.18 5.64 14.48
N GLU A 512 -0.42 6.80 13.86
CA GLU A 512 -1.47 7.73 14.29
C GLU A 512 -2.37 8.12 13.11
N PRO A 513 -3.70 8.20 13.31
CA PRO A 513 -4.63 8.78 12.34
C PRO A 513 -4.17 10.15 11.81
N LYS A 514 -4.46 10.41 10.54
CA LYS A 514 -4.16 11.69 9.90
C LYS A 514 -4.95 12.81 10.55
N LYS A 515 -4.24 13.84 11.02
CA LYS A 515 -4.81 15.13 11.43
C LYS A 515 -4.88 16.05 10.20
N GLU A 516 -5.78 17.04 10.22
CA GLU A 516 -6.00 17.94 9.07
C GLU A 516 -4.70 18.64 8.63
N LYS A 517 -3.91 19.12 9.61
CA LYS A 517 -2.63 19.82 9.41
C LYS A 517 -1.44 18.92 9.09
N ASP A 518 -1.60 17.60 9.10
CA ASP A 518 -0.50 16.67 8.82
C ASP A 518 -0.10 16.73 7.34
N VAL A 519 1.18 16.97 7.10
CA VAL A 519 1.82 16.97 5.78
C VAL A 519 2.60 15.68 5.62
N TYR A 520 2.30 14.92 4.55
CA TYR A 520 3.02 13.72 4.18
C TYR A 520 4.03 14.02 3.07
N GLY A 521 5.15 13.33 3.09
CA GLY A 521 6.18 13.46 2.07
C GLY A 521 6.97 12.18 1.86
N VAL A 522 7.90 12.27 0.92
CA VAL A 522 8.76 11.17 0.44
C VAL A 522 10.21 11.68 0.40
N GLN A 523 11.16 10.81 0.71
CA GLN A 523 12.58 11.04 0.48
C GLN A 523 13.33 9.76 0.12
N TYR A 524 14.55 9.92 -0.41
CA TYR A 524 15.53 8.84 -0.55
C TYR A 524 15.96 8.30 0.82
N LEU A 525 16.08 6.98 0.96
CA LEU A 525 16.51 6.31 2.19
C LEU A 525 17.87 5.60 2.00
N GLY A 526 18.86 6.05 2.77
CA GLY A 526 20.20 5.46 2.79
C GLY A 526 20.98 5.63 1.49
N ASP A 527 22.01 4.79 1.33
CA ASP A 527 22.84 4.75 0.13
C ASP A 527 22.13 4.05 -1.05
N SER A 528 22.68 4.27 -2.25
CA SER A 528 22.18 3.64 -3.47
C SER A 528 22.26 2.11 -3.38
N LYS A 529 21.20 1.42 -3.81
CA LYS A 529 21.07 -0.04 -3.84
C LYS A 529 21.57 -0.65 -5.14
N GLY A 530 21.85 0.16 -6.15
CA GLY A 530 22.30 -0.28 -7.46
C GLY A 530 22.09 0.79 -8.52
N ILE A 531 22.24 0.38 -9.78
CA ILE A 531 21.83 1.19 -10.93
C ILE A 531 20.85 0.43 -11.81
N ILE A 532 20.02 1.17 -12.53
CA ILE A 532 19.25 0.66 -13.67
C ILE A 532 19.66 1.41 -14.93
N MET A 533 19.88 0.65 -15.99
CA MET A 533 20.18 1.16 -17.32
C MET A 533 18.90 1.11 -18.18
N PHE A 534 18.70 2.16 -18.97
CA PHE A 534 17.62 2.26 -19.94
C PHE A 534 18.17 2.74 -21.29
N GLN A 535 17.62 2.21 -22.38
CA GLN A 535 17.84 2.72 -23.72
C GLN A 535 16.54 2.59 -24.51
N MET A 536 15.96 3.73 -24.89
CA MET A 536 14.86 3.77 -25.86
C MET A 536 15.43 3.37 -27.22
N ILE A 537 15.06 2.19 -27.73
CA ILE A 537 15.46 1.68 -29.05
C ILE A 537 14.55 2.27 -30.13
N GLU A 538 13.25 2.30 -29.84
CA GLU A 538 12.19 2.93 -30.62
C GLU A 538 11.19 3.60 -29.66
N ASN A 539 10.23 4.37 -30.17
CA ASN A 539 9.25 5.10 -29.34
C ASN A 539 8.48 4.22 -28.34
N ARG A 540 8.30 2.93 -28.67
CA ARG A 540 7.62 1.91 -27.86
C ARG A 540 8.44 0.61 -27.73
N LEU A 541 9.77 0.69 -27.85
CA LEU A 541 10.69 -0.42 -27.59
C LEU A 541 11.81 0.04 -26.67
N LEU A 542 11.83 -0.48 -25.45
CA LEU A 542 12.77 -0.13 -24.39
C LEU A 542 13.69 -1.33 -24.10
N LYS A 543 15.00 -1.09 -24.07
CA LYS A 543 15.97 -2.02 -23.49
C LYS A 543 16.29 -1.60 -22.05
N SER A 544 16.26 -2.53 -21.11
CA SER A 544 16.59 -2.26 -19.70
C SER A 544 17.30 -3.41 -19.00
N GLU A 545 18.18 -3.08 -18.05
CA GLU A 545 18.88 -4.02 -17.19
C GLU A 545 19.18 -3.36 -15.84
N VAL A 546 19.01 -4.13 -14.76
CA VAL A 546 19.24 -3.68 -13.38
C VAL A 546 20.48 -4.35 -12.79
N PHE A 547 21.29 -3.57 -12.08
CA PHE A 547 22.55 -3.99 -11.48
C PHE A 547 22.57 -3.61 -10.00
N ILE A 548 22.02 -4.51 -9.17
CA ILE A 548 22.03 -4.37 -7.70
C ILE A 548 23.47 -4.41 -7.18
N GLY A 549 23.79 -3.55 -6.21
CA GLY A 549 25.12 -3.38 -5.65
C GLY A 549 26.16 -2.70 -6.56
N LYS A 550 25.76 -2.21 -7.74
CA LYS A 550 26.65 -1.44 -8.65
C LYS A 550 26.46 0.06 -8.54
N SER A 551 27.54 0.79 -8.75
CA SER A 551 27.58 2.25 -8.74
C SER A 551 27.61 2.82 -10.16
N LYS A 552 27.20 4.09 -10.33
CA LYS A 552 27.34 4.81 -11.60
C LYS A 552 28.80 5.07 -12.03
N THR A 553 29.77 4.81 -11.15
CA THR A 553 31.21 4.88 -11.43
C THR A 553 31.82 3.54 -11.81
N ASP A 554 31.06 2.44 -11.68
CA ASP A 554 31.48 1.14 -12.17
C ASP A 554 31.36 1.13 -13.71
N ASN A 555 32.33 0.53 -14.40
CA ASN A 555 32.28 0.39 -15.85
C ASN A 555 31.29 -0.73 -16.24
N VAL A 556 30.01 -0.38 -16.33
CA VAL A 556 28.89 -1.29 -16.61
C VAL A 556 28.29 -0.99 -17.98
N ASP A 557 28.07 -2.05 -18.76
CA ASP A 557 27.39 -2.05 -20.05
C ASP A 557 26.27 -3.10 -20.03
N PHE A 558 25.30 -2.97 -20.94
CA PHE A 558 24.27 -3.99 -21.13
C PHE A 558 24.88 -5.37 -21.44
N THR A 559 24.41 -6.40 -20.72
CA THR A 559 24.82 -7.79 -20.91
C THR A 559 23.80 -8.57 -21.73
N SER A 560 23.97 -9.90 -21.80
CA SER A 560 22.96 -10.83 -22.33
C SER A 560 21.69 -10.91 -21.48
N ASN A 561 21.69 -10.39 -20.24
CA ASN A 561 20.55 -10.41 -19.34
C ASN A 561 19.60 -9.22 -19.55
N ALA A 562 19.99 -8.23 -20.37
CA ALA A 562 19.14 -7.09 -20.70
C ALA A 562 17.81 -7.54 -21.31
N LYS A 563 16.71 -7.03 -20.76
CA LYS A 563 15.36 -7.31 -21.21
C LYS A 563 14.89 -6.26 -22.21
N LEU A 564 14.07 -6.69 -23.17
CA LEU A 564 13.31 -5.81 -24.05
C LEU A 564 11.88 -5.71 -23.54
N TYR A 565 11.36 -4.48 -23.48
CA TYR A 565 9.99 -4.18 -23.11
C TYR A 565 9.31 -3.40 -24.24
N VAL A 566 8.01 -3.66 -24.40
CA VAL A 566 7.11 -3.01 -25.34
C VAL A 566 5.93 -2.38 -24.59
N ARG A 567 5.22 -1.49 -25.25
CA ARG A 567 3.94 -0.93 -24.82
C ARG A 567 3.17 -0.39 -26.00
#